data_AF-A0A964VWB3-F1
#
_entry.id   AF-A0A964VWB3-F1
#
_cell.length_a   1.000
_cell.length_b   1.000
_cell.length_c   1.000
_cell.angle_alpha   90.00
_cell.angle_beta   90.00
_cell.angle_gamma   90.00
#
_symmetry.space_group_name_H-M   'P 1'
#
loop_
_entity.id
_entity.type
_entity.pdbx_description
1 polymer ?
#
loop_
_entity_poly.entity_id
_entity_poly.type
_entity_poly.pdbx_seq_one_letter_code
_entity_poly.pdbx_strand_id
1 'polypeptide(L)'
;MSRAFPNEDSPSEGRVSQTLSPSMQEWLVPTLPEEDFRLPHSTLGAQADPRPFLESHRDGVVIALDWPVILEAAELTRLGRYRDLIELDQNYPARRAGQWTEASFRVGRRQLSRLKACRDLRLVQRYLSAVENGQAHAWNPIVFGVALAAFNLPYRSGLLHYASTLLRGFAERCRPQNVPIADWTVWMDSLEAPLPQAVQRLLPSAFTALEPPSRASRS
;
A
#
# COMPACT_ATOMS: atom_id res chain seq x y z
N MET A 1 -29.09 45.27 -27.38
CA MET A 1 -29.59 43.94 -26.94
C MET A 1 -28.51 42.89 -27.24
N SER A 2 -27.78 42.44 -26.21
CA SER A 2 -27.03 41.18 -26.21
C SER A 2 -26.48 40.91 -24.81
N ARG A 3 -26.40 39.62 -24.49
CA ARG A 3 -26.59 38.99 -23.19
C ARG A 3 -25.41 39.12 -22.23
N ALA A 4 -25.76 39.21 -20.95
CA ALA A 4 -24.88 39.06 -19.80
C ALA A 4 -24.49 37.58 -19.61
N PHE A 5 -23.21 37.32 -19.35
CA PHE A 5 -22.71 36.08 -18.75
C PHE A 5 -22.32 36.37 -17.29
N PRO A 6 -22.66 35.50 -16.32
CA PRO A 6 -22.27 35.69 -14.93
C PRO A 6 -20.83 35.22 -14.70
N ASN A 7 -20.11 35.97 -13.88
CA ASN A 7 -18.79 35.67 -13.36
C ASN A 7 -18.98 34.82 -12.09
N GLU A 8 -18.55 33.56 -12.09
CA GLU A 8 -18.36 32.76 -10.87
C GLU A 8 -16.86 32.72 -10.55
N ASP A 9 -16.46 33.51 -9.55
CA ASP A 9 -15.16 33.40 -8.90
C ASP A 9 -15.33 32.61 -7.60
N SER A 10 -14.73 31.41 -7.55
CA SER A 10 -14.19 30.80 -6.33
C SER A 10 -13.22 29.67 -6.70
N PRO A 11 -11.95 29.71 -6.24
CA PRO A 11 -10.97 28.67 -6.54
C PRO A 11 -11.14 27.50 -5.55
N SER A 12 -11.53 26.33 -6.06
CA SER A 12 -11.41 25.08 -5.31
C SER A 12 -9.94 24.63 -5.35
N GLU A 13 -9.28 24.81 -4.21
CA GLU A 13 -7.93 24.36 -3.93
C GLU A 13 -7.76 22.85 -4.19
N GLY A 14 -6.77 22.52 -5.01
CA GLY A 14 -5.76 21.54 -4.65
C GLY A 14 -6.23 20.12 -4.35
N ARG A 15 -7.05 19.51 -5.20
CA ARG A 15 -7.14 18.04 -5.25
C ARG A 15 -5.82 17.52 -5.82
N VAL A 16 -4.88 17.18 -4.95
CA VAL A 16 -3.61 16.53 -5.32
C VAL A 16 -3.91 15.09 -5.73
N SER A 17 -4.45 14.92 -6.94
CA SER A 17 -4.45 13.65 -7.65
C SER A 17 -3.03 13.41 -8.17
N GLN A 18 -2.17 12.86 -7.32
CA GLN A 18 -0.91 12.27 -7.77
C GLN A 18 -1.24 10.95 -8.47
N THR A 19 -1.61 11.05 -9.74
CA THR A 19 -1.91 9.91 -10.60
C THR A 19 -0.61 9.17 -10.89
N LEU A 20 -0.42 8.03 -10.20
CA LEU A 20 0.59 7.03 -10.58
C LEU A 20 0.32 6.63 -12.05
N SER A 21 1.37 6.43 -12.86
CA SER A 21 1.23 5.96 -14.25
C SER A 21 0.33 4.71 -14.33
N PRO A 22 -0.49 4.52 -15.38
CA PRO A 22 -1.33 3.33 -15.54
C PRO A 22 -0.56 2.00 -15.40
N SER A 23 0.68 1.94 -15.90
CA SER A 23 1.59 0.80 -15.71
C SER A 23 1.96 0.59 -14.24
N MET A 24 2.17 1.67 -13.49
CA MET A 24 2.45 1.62 -12.06
C MET A 24 1.19 1.21 -11.29
N GLN A 25 0.00 1.64 -11.70
CA GLN A 25 -1.27 1.18 -11.13
C GLN A 25 -1.45 -0.33 -11.31
N GLU A 26 -1.14 -0.89 -12.48
CA GLU A 26 -1.20 -2.35 -12.72
C GLU A 26 -0.26 -3.17 -11.84
N TRP A 27 0.91 -2.63 -11.48
CA TRP A 27 1.84 -3.22 -10.52
C TRP A 27 1.35 -3.12 -9.08
N LEU A 28 0.76 -1.97 -8.76
CA LEU A 28 0.41 -1.59 -7.41
C LEU A 28 -1.01 -2.01 -7.01
N VAL A 29 -1.87 -2.48 -7.93
CA VAL A 29 -3.10 -3.16 -7.55
C VAL A 29 -2.68 -4.50 -6.92
N PRO A 30 -2.78 -4.68 -5.59
CA PRO A 30 -2.88 -6.02 -5.07
C PRO A 30 -4.22 -6.50 -5.59
N THR A 31 -4.20 -7.23 -6.69
CA THR A 31 -5.35 -8.00 -7.12
C THR A 31 -5.49 -9.08 -6.06
N LEU A 32 -6.13 -8.71 -4.95
CA LEU A 32 -6.61 -9.60 -3.93
C LEU A 32 -7.46 -10.62 -4.70
N PRO A 33 -7.07 -11.90 -4.76
CA PRO A 33 -7.90 -12.88 -5.45
C PRO A 33 -9.31 -12.80 -4.86
N GLU A 34 -10.32 -12.71 -5.73
CA GLU A 34 -11.73 -12.62 -5.32
C GLU A 34 -12.11 -13.83 -4.43
N GLU A 35 -11.50 -14.98 -4.70
CA GLU A 35 -12.02 -16.30 -4.32
C GLU A 35 -11.77 -16.74 -2.87
N ASP A 36 -10.83 -16.15 -2.11
CA ASP A 36 -10.38 -16.78 -0.85
C ASP A 36 -10.16 -15.84 0.34
N PHE A 37 -10.44 -14.55 0.21
CA PHE A 37 -10.52 -13.68 1.38
C PHE A 37 -11.90 -13.90 2.04
N ARG A 38 -12.07 -15.02 2.76
CA ARG A 38 -13.06 -15.03 3.83
C ARG A 38 -12.64 -13.94 4.79
N LEU A 39 -13.45 -12.89 4.88
CA LEU A 39 -13.37 -11.96 5.99
C LEU A 39 -13.40 -12.71 7.31
N PRO A 40 -13.06 -12.08 8.44
CA PRO A 40 -13.25 -12.63 9.77
C PRO A 40 -14.76 -12.71 10.01
N HIS A 41 -15.44 -13.60 9.30
CA HIS A 41 -16.86 -13.90 9.48
C HIS A 41 -17.09 -14.60 10.83
N SER A 42 -16.04 -14.85 11.61
CA SER A 42 -16.12 -15.35 12.98
C SER A 42 -15.86 -14.29 14.06
N THR A 43 -15.47 -13.04 13.73
CA THR A 43 -15.21 -12.01 14.77
C THR A 43 -16.04 -10.75 14.63
N LEU A 44 -16.42 -10.35 13.42
CA LEU A 44 -17.54 -9.43 13.21
C LEU A 44 -18.72 -10.32 12.83
N GLY A 45 -19.61 -10.62 13.79
CA GLY A 45 -20.88 -11.26 13.46
C GLY A 45 -21.57 -10.48 12.33
N ALA A 46 -22.52 -11.10 11.62
CA ALA A 46 -23.19 -10.52 10.44
C ALA A 46 -23.88 -9.14 10.63
N GLN A 47 -23.77 -8.54 11.83
CA GLN A 47 -24.27 -7.23 12.23
C GLN A 47 -23.23 -6.29 12.88
N ALA A 48 -21.97 -6.69 12.99
CA ALA A 48 -20.98 -5.90 13.73
C ALA A 48 -20.36 -4.81 12.84
N ASP A 49 -20.23 -3.60 13.40
CA ASP A 49 -19.69 -2.43 12.70
C ASP A 49 -18.21 -2.64 12.32
N PRO A 50 -17.84 -2.62 11.03
CA PRO A 50 -16.46 -2.86 10.58
C PRO A 50 -15.52 -1.67 10.84
N ARG A 51 -16.04 -0.49 11.16
CA ARG A 51 -15.24 0.75 11.23
C ARG A 51 -14.14 0.69 12.30
N PRO A 52 -14.39 0.27 13.56
CA PRO A 52 -13.35 0.21 14.58
C PRO A 52 -12.24 -0.79 14.24
N PHE A 53 -12.58 -1.88 13.54
CA PHE A 53 -11.60 -2.84 13.05
C PHE A 53 -10.70 -2.20 12.00
N LEU A 54 -11.27 -1.50 11.02
CA LEU A 54 -10.51 -0.87 9.94
C LEU A 54 -9.62 0.28 10.45
N GLU A 55 -10.09 1.06 11.42
CA GLU A 55 -9.29 2.10 12.09
C GLU A 55 -8.13 1.50 12.89
N SER A 56 -8.40 0.46 13.69
CA SER A 56 -7.36 -0.26 14.44
C SER A 56 -6.34 -0.94 13.52
N HIS A 57 -6.79 -1.47 12.38
CA HIS A 57 -5.92 -2.07 11.39
C HIS A 57 -5.04 -1.03 10.68
N ARG A 58 -5.62 0.12 10.31
CA ARG A 58 -4.87 1.26 9.77
C ARG A 58 -3.74 1.65 10.72
N ASP A 59 -4.05 1.89 11.99
CA ASP A 59 -3.06 2.46 12.92
C ASP A 59 -2.06 1.40 13.40
N GLY A 60 -2.54 0.22 13.77
CA GLY A 60 -1.72 -0.81 14.41
C GLY A 60 -0.99 -1.77 13.46
N VAL A 61 -1.46 -1.90 12.21
CA VAL A 61 -0.84 -2.78 11.20
C VAL A 61 -0.25 -1.95 10.08
N VAL A 62 -1.07 -1.17 9.36
CA VAL A 62 -0.57 -0.45 8.17
C VAL A 62 0.49 0.59 8.53
N ILE A 63 0.16 1.51 9.45
CA ILE A 63 1.05 2.62 9.80
C ILE A 63 2.19 2.14 10.69
N ALA A 64 1.89 1.43 11.77
CA ALA A 64 2.89 1.08 12.78
C ALA A 64 3.81 -0.10 12.40
N LEU A 65 3.42 -0.94 11.43
CA LEU A 65 4.13 -2.18 11.12
C LEU A 65 4.48 -2.32 9.62
N ASP A 66 3.49 -2.28 8.73
CA ASP A 66 3.70 -2.52 7.29
C ASP A 66 4.57 -1.42 6.68
N TRP A 67 4.31 -0.15 6.97
CA TRP A 67 5.09 0.93 6.37
C TRP A 67 6.57 0.93 6.77
N PRO A 68 6.95 0.77 8.06
CA PRO A 68 8.36 0.60 8.43
C PRO A 68 9.04 -0.56 7.69
N VAL A 69 8.38 -1.72 7.59
CA VAL A 69 8.99 -2.88 6.90
C VAL A 69 9.09 -2.67 5.39
N ILE A 70 8.11 -1.98 4.78
CA ILE A 70 8.17 -1.61 3.35
C ILE A 70 9.43 -0.77 3.09
N LEU A 71 9.68 0.23 3.94
CA LEU A 71 10.84 1.10 3.81
C LEU A 71 12.16 0.36 4.05
N GLU A 72 12.21 -0.51 5.06
CA GLU A 72 13.38 -1.33 5.34
C GLU A 72 13.67 -2.31 4.18
N ALA A 73 12.67 -3.00 3.67
CA ALA A 73 12.82 -3.89 2.52
C ALA A 73 13.28 -3.14 1.26
N ALA A 74 12.77 -1.92 1.03
CA ALA A 74 13.21 -1.07 -0.06
C ALA A 74 14.69 -0.67 0.07
N GLU A 75 15.13 -0.31 1.27
CA GLU A 75 16.52 0.06 1.53
C GLU A 75 17.47 -1.13 1.41
N LEU A 76 17.12 -2.29 1.98
CA LEU A 76 17.89 -3.53 1.82
C LEU A 76 18.01 -3.94 0.35
N THR A 77 16.94 -3.73 -0.43
CA THR A 77 16.94 -3.94 -1.87
C THR A 77 17.91 -3.00 -2.58
N ARG A 78 17.86 -1.70 -2.28
CA ARG A 78 18.74 -0.68 -2.85
C ARG A 78 20.21 -0.94 -2.51
N LEU A 79 20.49 -1.42 -1.30
CA LEU A 79 21.83 -1.73 -0.83
C LEU A 79 22.35 -3.11 -1.27
N GLY A 80 21.55 -3.93 -1.96
CA GLY A 80 21.97 -5.27 -2.37
C GLY A 80 22.08 -6.28 -1.21
N ARG A 81 21.46 -6.00 -0.06
CA ARG A 81 21.54 -6.77 1.19
C ARG A 81 20.53 -7.93 1.24
N TYR A 82 20.71 -8.92 0.37
CA TYR A 82 19.73 -10.00 0.19
C TYR A 82 19.56 -10.91 1.41
N ARG A 83 20.61 -11.14 2.21
CA ARG A 83 20.54 -12.00 3.41
C ARG A 83 19.69 -11.36 4.48
N ASP A 84 19.92 -10.07 4.70
CA ASP A 84 19.14 -9.28 5.64
C ASP A 84 17.67 -9.15 5.19
N LEU A 85 17.40 -9.10 3.88
CA LEU A 85 16.02 -9.11 3.36
C LEU A 85 15.31 -10.44 3.64
N ILE A 86 16.01 -11.57 3.51
CA ILE A 86 15.46 -12.90 3.87
C ILE A 86 15.20 -12.96 5.38
N GLU A 87 16.14 -12.48 6.19
CA GLU A 87 15.99 -12.41 7.64
C GLU A 87 14.82 -11.52 8.06
N LEU A 88 14.65 -10.37 7.41
CA LEU A 88 13.50 -9.48 7.60
C LEU A 88 12.18 -10.20 7.30
N ASP A 89 12.14 -10.97 6.21
CA ASP A 89 10.95 -11.74 5.82
C ASP A 89 10.61 -12.90 6.77
N GLN A 90 11.63 -13.55 7.31
CA GLN A 90 11.48 -14.59 8.32
C GLN A 90 10.99 -14.03 9.65
N ASN A 91 11.50 -12.87 10.05
CA ASN A 91 11.28 -12.28 11.36
C ASN A 91 10.16 -11.24 11.39
N TYR A 92 9.51 -10.96 10.26
CA TYR A 92 8.50 -9.90 10.17
C TYR A 92 7.45 -10.08 11.26
N PRO A 93 7.46 -9.21 12.31
CA PRO A 93 6.78 -9.48 13.55
C PRO A 93 5.38 -8.90 13.44
N ALA A 94 4.67 -9.26 12.37
CA ALA A 94 3.22 -9.22 12.38
C ALA A 94 2.76 -10.16 13.50
N ARG A 95 2.89 -9.70 14.75
CA ARG A 95 2.65 -10.35 16.06
C ARG A 95 1.26 -11.00 16.17
N ARG A 96 0.45 -10.90 15.13
CA ARG A 96 -0.99 -11.09 14.99
C ARG A 96 -1.33 -11.66 13.61
N ALA A 97 -0.47 -12.54 13.11
CA ALA A 97 -0.58 -13.38 11.91
C ALA A 97 -1.81 -14.31 11.94
N GLY A 98 -2.99 -13.77 12.28
CA GLY A 98 -4.26 -14.48 12.28
C GLY A 98 -4.62 -14.96 10.89
N GLN A 99 -5.91 -15.07 10.60
CA GLN A 99 -6.46 -15.59 9.34
C GLN A 99 -5.97 -14.94 8.00
N TRP A 100 -5.08 -13.95 8.03
CA TRP A 100 -4.63 -13.15 6.89
C TRP A 100 -3.21 -13.45 6.42
N THR A 101 -2.48 -14.29 7.13
CA THR A 101 -1.08 -14.63 6.82
C THR A 101 -0.93 -15.24 5.44
N GLU A 102 -1.67 -16.32 5.17
CA GLU A 102 -1.65 -17.00 3.86
C GLU A 102 -2.07 -16.06 2.73
N ALA A 103 -3.02 -15.18 3.03
CA ALA A 103 -3.51 -14.22 2.08
C ALA A 103 -2.46 -13.15 1.74
N SER A 104 -1.68 -12.69 2.73
CA SER A 104 -0.53 -11.81 2.53
C SER A 104 0.58 -12.50 1.72
N PHE A 105 0.91 -13.76 2.03
CA PHE A 105 1.89 -14.54 1.25
C PHE A 105 1.47 -14.71 -0.20
N ARG A 106 0.21 -15.06 -0.45
CA ARG A 106 -0.29 -15.26 -1.81
C ARG A 106 -0.18 -13.97 -2.64
N VAL A 107 -0.56 -12.83 -2.06
CA VAL A 107 -0.42 -11.53 -2.75
C VAL A 107 1.06 -11.22 -3.00
N GLY A 108 1.92 -11.36 -2.00
CA GLY A 108 3.35 -11.12 -2.13
C GLY A 108 4.01 -12.04 -3.16
N ARG A 109 3.75 -13.35 -3.13
CA ARG A 109 4.25 -14.31 -4.14
C ARG A 109 3.77 -13.98 -5.55
N ARG A 110 2.52 -13.53 -5.69
CA ARG A 110 1.99 -13.08 -6.99
C ARG A 110 2.69 -11.81 -7.49
N GLN A 111 2.97 -10.86 -6.62
CA GLN A 111 3.73 -9.67 -6.99
C GLN A 111 5.19 -10.01 -7.31
N LEU A 112 5.80 -10.87 -6.51
CA LEU A 112 7.18 -11.32 -6.70
C LEU A 112 7.36 -12.10 -8.02
N SER A 113 6.36 -12.89 -8.44
CA SER A 113 6.41 -13.59 -9.72
C SER A 113 6.47 -12.65 -10.92
N ARG A 114 5.88 -11.45 -10.81
CA ARG A 114 5.99 -10.40 -11.84
C ARG A 114 7.41 -9.82 -11.90
N LEU A 115 8.11 -9.76 -10.77
CA LEU A 115 9.51 -9.32 -10.69
C LEU A 115 10.49 -10.32 -11.32
N LYS A 116 10.06 -11.53 -11.73
CA LYS A 116 10.89 -12.48 -12.50
C LYS A 116 11.48 -11.87 -13.77
N ALA A 117 10.78 -10.91 -14.37
CA ALA A 117 11.25 -10.20 -15.56
C ALA A 117 12.47 -9.31 -15.29
N CYS A 118 12.70 -8.90 -14.03
CA CYS A 118 13.84 -8.09 -13.61
C CYS A 118 15.11 -8.95 -13.45
N ARG A 119 15.60 -9.50 -14.57
CA ARG A 119 16.76 -10.43 -14.58
C ARG A 119 18.06 -9.78 -14.11
N ASP A 120 18.19 -8.47 -14.32
CA ASP A 120 19.42 -7.74 -14.00
C ASP A 120 19.56 -7.44 -12.50
N LEU A 121 18.47 -7.55 -11.74
CA LEU A 121 18.47 -7.35 -10.30
C LEU A 121 18.81 -8.66 -9.57
N ARG A 122 20.12 -8.91 -9.42
CA ARG A 122 20.65 -10.09 -8.70
C ARG A 122 20.03 -10.30 -7.32
N LEU A 123 19.71 -9.23 -6.59
CA LEU A 123 19.04 -9.32 -5.29
C LEU A 123 17.64 -9.91 -5.43
N VAL A 124 16.84 -9.42 -6.39
CA VAL A 124 15.48 -9.92 -6.65
C VAL A 124 15.53 -11.41 -6.99
N GLN A 125 16.48 -11.83 -7.82
CA GLN A 125 16.62 -13.25 -8.19
C GLN A 125 17.00 -14.13 -6.98
N ARG A 126 17.88 -13.65 -6.08
CA ARG A 126 18.24 -14.36 -4.85
C ARG A 126 17.07 -14.47 -3.88
N TYR A 127 16.32 -13.39 -3.71
CA TYR A 127 15.13 -13.40 -2.86
C TYR A 127 14.05 -14.31 -3.43
N LEU A 128 13.83 -14.28 -4.74
CA LEU A 128 12.91 -15.18 -5.43
C LEU A 128 13.28 -16.64 -5.24
N SER A 129 14.56 -16.99 -5.40
CA SER A 129 15.04 -18.35 -5.14
C SER A 129 14.87 -18.76 -3.68
N ALA A 130 15.11 -17.85 -2.73
CA ALA A 130 14.86 -18.11 -1.31
C ALA A 130 13.38 -18.41 -1.03
N VAL A 131 12.46 -17.69 -1.67
CA VAL A 131 11.02 -17.95 -1.55
C VAL A 131 10.63 -19.29 -2.18
N GLU A 132 11.16 -19.61 -3.37
CA GLU A 132 10.93 -20.90 -4.05
C GLU A 132 11.47 -22.09 -3.25
N ASN A 133 12.57 -21.89 -2.52
CA ASN A 133 13.19 -22.89 -1.64
C ASN A 133 12.56 -22.92 -0.23
N GLY A 134 11.52 -22.14 0.06
CA GLY A 134 10.87 -22.08 1.37
C GLY A 134 11.69 -21.41 2.47
N GLN A 135 12.75 -20.69 2.13
CA GLN A 135 13.60 -19.94 3.06
C GLN A 135 13.04 -18.56 3.38
N ALA A 136 12.11 -18.07 2.57
CA ALA A 136 11.34 -16.85 2.80
C ALA A 136 9.87 -17.08 2.42
N HIS A 137 8.97 -16.32 3.01
CA HIS A 137 7.53 -16.45 2.81
C HIS A 137 7.01 -15.60 1.66
N ALA A 138 7.65 -14.44 1.42
CA ALA A 138 7.20 -13.36 0.54
C ALA A 138 5.98 -12.62 1.10
N TRP A 139 6.12 -11.98 2.26
CA TRP A 139 5.09 -11.11 2.81
C TRP A 139 4.78 -9.96 1.84
N ASN A 140 3.48 -9.69 1.61
CA ASN A 140 3.04 -8.59 0.75
C ASN A 140 3.76 -7.24 1.02
N PRO A 141 3.83 -6.71 2.26
CA PRO A 141 4.53 -5.45 2.51
C PRO A 141 6.03 -5.52 2.15
N ILE A 142 6.71 -6.64 2.38
CA ILE A 142 8.14 -6.78 2.05
C ILE A 142 8.34 -6.80 0.54
N VAL A 143 7.58 -7.62 -0.18
CA VAL A 143 7.63 -7.68 -1.64
C VAL A 143 7.28 -6.31 -2.26
N PHE A 144 6.33 -5.59 -1.67
CA PHE A 144 5.98 -4.25 -2.10
C PHE A 144 7.16 -3.28 -1.95
N GLY A 145 7.89 -3.32 -0.82
CA GLY A 145 9.12 -2.54 -0.64
C GLY A 145 10.21 -2.89 -1.64
N VAL A 146 10.41 -4.19 -1.91
CA VAL A 146 11.32 -4.68 -2.97
C VAL A 146 10.92 -4.09 -4.32
N ALA A 147 9.63 -4.09 -4.66
CA ALA A 147 9.13 -3.53 -5.92
C ALA A 147 9.33 -2.02 -6.01
N LEU A 148 9.07 -1.25 -4.93
CA LEU A 148 9.32 0.19 -4.90
C LEU A 148 10.79 0.49 -5.22
N ALA A 149 11.72 -0.24 -4.62
CA ALA A 149 13.16 -0.05 -4.89
C ALA A 149 13.59 -0.54 -6.27
N ALA A 150 13.12 -1.72 -6.70
CA ALA A 150 13.46 -2.31 -7.99
C ALA A 150 13.05 -1.44 -9.19
N PHE A 151 11.92 -0.73 -9.07
CA PHE A 151 11.41 0.18 -10.10
C PHE A 151 11.68 1.65 -9.81
N ASN A 152 12.42 1.97 -8.74
CA ASN A 152 12.71 3.34 -8.31
C ASN A 152 11.45 4.21 -8.18
N LEU A 153 10.42 3.66 -7.54
CA LEU A 153 9.13 4.33 -7.34
C LEU A 153 9.16 5.27 -6.13
N PRO A 154 8.42 6.40 -6.15
CA PRO A 154 8.42 7.32 -5.03
C PRO A 154 7.76 6.70 -3.80
N TYR A 155 8.49 6.70 -2.67
CA TYR A 155 8.04 6.03 -1.44
C TYR A 155 6.77 6.66 -0.85
N ARG A 156 6.66 7.99 -0.88
CA ARG A 156 5.47 8.68 -0.35
C ARG A 156 4.19 8.22 -1.05
N SER A 157 4.18 8.27 -2.39
CA SER A 157 3.03 7.80 -3.16
C SER A 157 2.83 6.29 -3.05
N GLY A 158 3.92 5.52 -2.95
CA GLY A 158 3.87 4.06 -2.79
C GLY A 158 3.21 3.64 -1.48
N LEU A 159 3.60 4.22 -0.35
CA LEU A 159 3.02 3.92 0.97
C LEU A 159 1.54 4.31 1.06
N LEU A 160 1.18 5.48 0.51
CA LEU A 160 -0.22 5.92 0.44
C LEU A 160 -1.05 4.97 -0.41
N HIS A 161 -0.54 4.59 -1.58
CA HIS A 161 -1.20 3.64 -2.46
C HIS A 161 -1.39 2.28 -1.79
N TYR A 162 -0.35 1.75 -1.13
CA TYR A 162 -0.42 0.51 -0.37
C TYR A 162 -1.55 0.54 0.66
N ALA A 163 -1.59 1.59 1.48
CA ALA A 163 -2.58 1.75 2.54
C ALA A 163 -3.99 1.88 1.99
N SER A 164 -4.24 2.78 1.04
CA SER A 164 -5.57 2.97 0.45
C SER A 164 -6.07 1.69 -0.21
N THR A 165 -5.21 0.97 -0.93
CA THR A 165 -5.66 -0.24 -1.63
C THR A 165 -5.97 -1.39 -0.67
N LEU A 166 -5.16 -1.56 0.38
CA LEU A 166 -5.42 -2.57 1.40
C LEU A 166 -6.70 -2.25 2.20
N LEU A 167 -6.85 -1.00 2.66
CA LEU A 167 -7.99 -0.57 3.45
C LEU A 167 -9.30 -0.60 2.64
N ARG A 168 -9.30 -0.11 1.39
CA ARG A 168 -10.46 -0.21 0.49
C ARG A 168 -10.82 -1.66 0.20
N GLY A 169 -9.84 -2.52 -0.05
CA GLY A 169 -10.07 -3.95 -0.27
C GLY A 169 -10.74 -4.65 0.92
N PHE A 170 -10.41 -4.28 2.15
CA PHE A 170 -11.13 -4.77 3.34
C PHE A 170 -12.51 -4.13 3.50
N ALA A 171 -12.59 -2.82 3.32
CA ALA A 171 -13.82 -2.06 3.45
C ALA A 171 -14.91 -2.55 2.50
N GLU A 172 -14.60 -2.78 1.23
CA GLU A 172 -15.56 -3.27 0.24
C GLU A 172 -16.20 -4.59 0.64
N ARG A 173 -15.40 -5.52 1.19
CA ARG A 173 -15.88 -6.83 1.63
C ARG A 173 -16.70 -6.74 2.92
N CYS A 174 -16.36 -5.80 3.80
CA CYS A 174 -17.00 -5.62 5.11
C CYS A 174 -18.19 -4.64 5.07
N ARG A 175 -18.49 -4.05 3.91
CA ARG A 175 -19.48 -2.97 3.79
C ARG A 175 -20.87 -3.44 4.27
N PRO A 176 -21.48 -2.75 5.23
CA PRO A 176 -22.85 -3.06 5.65
C PRO A 176 -23.85 -2.83 4.51
N GLN A 177 -24.77 -3.78 4.29
CA GLN A 177 -25.74 -3.71 3.19
C GLN A 177 -26.77 -2.57 3.35
N ASN A 178 -26.98 -2.12 4.59
CA ASN A 178 -27.96 -1.10 4.97
C ASN A 178 -27.41 0.34 4.96
N VAL A 179 -26.13 0.53 4.61
CA VAL A 179 -25.50 1.86 4.57
C VAL A 179 -25.48 2.39 3.13
N PRO A 180 -26.00 3.60 2.87
CA PRO A 180 -25.89 4.24 1.56
C PRO A 180 -24.44 4.35 1.09
N ILE A 181 -24.21 4.15 -0.21
CA ILE A 181 -22.85 4.19 -0.78
C ILE A 181 -22.16 5.56 -0.57
N ALA A 182 -22.93 6.64 -0.57
CA ALA A 182 -22.43 7.99 -0.30
C ALA A 182 -21.87 8.10 1.12
N ASP A 183 -22.62 7.66 2.13
CA ASP A 183 -22.19 7.67 3.53
C ASP A 183 -20.97 6.76 3.76
N TRP A 184 -20.93 5.61 3.08
CA TRP A 184 -19.79 4.72 3.11
C TRP A 184 -18.53 5.36 2.51
N THR A 185 -18.68 6.09 1.41
CA THR A 185 -17.57 6.81 0.75
C THR A 185 -17.02 7.91 1.63
N VAL A 186 -17.89 8.72 2.23
CA VAL A 186 -17.49 9.77 3.19
C VAL A 186 -16.74 9.16 4.38
N TRP A 187 -17.22 8.04 4.90
CA TRP A 187 -16.53 7.33 5.97
C TRP A 187 -15.17 6.79 5.52
N MET A 188 -15.06 6.22 4.31
CA MET A 188 -13.78 5.77 3.76
C MET A 188 -12.77 6.91 3.61
N ASP A 189 -13.21 8.08 3.17
CA ASP A 189 -12.34 9.25 3.09
C ASP A 189 -11.85 9.69 4.49
N SER A 190 -12.71 9.57 5.51
CA SER A 190 -12.32 9.81 6.91
C SER A 190 -11.32 8.78 7.45
N LEU A 191 -11.41 7.52 7.01
CA LEU A 191 -10.47 6.47 7.36
C LEU A 191 -9.07 6.76 6.79
N GLU A 192 -9.01 7.27 5.55
CA GLU A 192 -7.76 7.55 4.84
C GLU A 192 -7.16 8.93 5.17
N ALA A 193 -7.96 9.87 5.67
CA ALA A 193 -7.52 11.24 5.99
C ALA A 193 -6.23 11.35 6.83
N PRO A 194 -5.96 10.46 7.82
CA PRO A 194 -4.72 10.53 8.61
C PRO A 194 -3.47 10.05 7.87
N LEU A 195 -3.61 9.30 6.77
CA LEU A 195 -2.48 8.61 6.10
C LEU A 195 -1.39 9.58 5.61
N PRO A 196 -1.70 10.70 4.92
CA PRO A 196 -0.67 11.62 4.43
C PRO A 196 0.22 12.19 5.55
N GLN A 197 -0.38 12.51 6.69
CA GLN A 197 0.36 13.04 7.83
C GLN A 197 1.19 11.94 8.49
N ALA A 198 0.69 10.72 8.58
CA ALA A 198 1.44 9.59 9.12
C ALA A 198 2.65 9.23 8.25
N VAL A 199 2.50 9.21 6.91
CA VAL A 199 3.64 9.01 5.99
C VAL A 199 4.69 10.12 6.16
N GLN A 200 4.26 11.37 6.30
CA GLN A 200 5.17 12.50 6.48
C GLN A 200 6.03 12.39 7.75
N ARG A 201 5.48 11.82 8.83
CA ARG A 201 6.23 11.57 10.07
C ARG A 201 7.20 10.40 9.93
N LEU A 202 6.87 9.42 9.09
CA LEU A 202 7.64 8.19 8.95
C LEU A 202 8.85 8.36 8.02
N LEU A 203 8.70 9.10 6.92
CA LEU A 203 9.76 9.25 5.93
C LEU A 203 10.87 10.17 6.46
N PRO A 204 12.11 9.67 6.63
CA PRO A 204 13.25 10.53 6.90
C PRO A 204 13.49 11.48 5.71
N SER A 205 13.97 12.70 5.98
CA SER A 205 14.28 13.69 4.93
C SER A 205 15.23 13.16 3.84
N ALA A 206 16.09 12.18 4.15
CA ALA A 206 16.96 11.50 3.19
C ALA A 206 16.19 10.69 2.13
N PHE A 207 15.03 10.12 2.47
CA PHE A 207 14.16 9.40 1.52
C PHE A 207 13.34 10.38 0.65
N THR A 208 13.11 11.60 1.13
CA THR A 208 12.47 12.69 0.36
C THR A 208 13.40 13.27 -0.69
N ALA A 209 14.73 13.27 -0.46
CA ALA A 209 15.72 13.82 -1.39
C ALA A 209 15.88 13.04 -2.71
N LEU A 210 15.31 11.83 -2.80
CA LEU A 210 15.23 11.03 -4.03
C LEU A 210 13.97 11.33 -4.86
N GLU A 211 13.04 12.15 -4.36
CA GLU A 211 12.00 12.71 -5.22
C GLU A 211 12.63 13.77 -6.14
N PRO A 212 12.44 13.67 -7.47
CA PRO A 212 12.87 14.74 -8.36
C PRO A 212 12.16 16.03 -7.92
N PRO A 213 12.86 17.16 -7.83
CA PRO A 213 12.22 18.42 -7.46
C PRO A 213 11.07 18.67 -8.44
N SER A 214 9.87 18.84 -7.88
CA SER A 214 8.69 19.24 -8.62
C SER A 214 9.07 20.45 -9.49
N ARG A 215 8.93 20.30 -10.82
CA ARG A 215 9.05 21.41 -11.76
C ARG A 215 7.85 22.33 -11.55
N ALA A 216 7.91 23.13 -10.49
CA ALA A 216 7.04 24.27 -10.28
C ALA A 216 7.85 25.54 -10.55
N SER A 217 7.73 25.99 -11.80
CA SER A 217 7.59 27.40 -12.19
C SER A 217 8.72 28.36 -11.81
N ARG A 218 9.72 28.44 -12.71
CA ARG A 218 10.20 29.76 -13.15
C ARG A 218 9.16 30.33 -14.09
N SER A 219 8.52 31.42 -13.69
CA SER A 219 7.97 32.45 -14.58
C SER A 219 7.93 33.74 -13.78
#